data_AF-A0A1I2Q0V8-F1
#
_entry.id   AF-A0A1I2Q0V8-F1
#
_cell.length_a   1.000
_cell.length_b   1.000
_cell.length_c   1.000
_cell.angle_alpha   90.00
_cell.angle_beta   90.00
_cell.angle_gamma   90.00
#
_symmetry.space_group_name_H-M   'P 1'
#
loop_
_entity.id
_entity.type
_entity.pdbx_description
1 polymer ?
#
loop_
_entity_poly.entity_id
_entity_poly.type
_entity_poly.pdbx_seq_one_letter_code
_entity_poly.pdbx_strand_id
1 'polypeptide(L)'
;MMKRIPILILLFTFIFQFGNAQEIELPLGKIVDSIPTADTTASNFAIYLPQNFNQKEQWPVIFVFDHEGRGRATTQLFRTVAEEQSYIIASSNLNLKQDSLKNNLDKVAPFINQVDGMLSIDRKQVYVAGLSAGGQLATALPFLYNNISGVLAVENAWINTEYLSINNKFMFSALACDSNNSMFVLEEIENYLDSKNFPTEINYYTCEEDVEWPDVDVIRNAVAGFTLNAMKEGKRTKDLNLVKSLFDAEVEYAEVLRRTRNYYQAFEKLKQIEDKYEDFDIDVDLRDQIRNIRRNKAFKEQRRDYRNVAASEEAKQEEYIYYMETDVVTSNFENVGWWAAQVEDLKKNEEKFSGPKQKMASRLQGFLDNLSKNYYDGYVNSQATPRSKVFVSVLRTIFDKEDPEAYLNIIKIAGHDGDHETALLYLEDLLKTGFDDMEALYEIEGILDLKLSEAYNDKIREYLGEAKYYKAEG
;
A
#
# COMPACT_ATOMS: atom_id res chain seq x y z
N MET A 1 -82.38 20.28 -35.24
CA MET A 1 -81.97 21.16 -34.12
C MET A 1 -81.06 20.34 -33.22
N MET A 2 -79.74 20.48 -33.30
CA MET A 2 -78.81 20.00 -32.26
C MET A 2 -77.40 20.61 -32.44
N LYS A 3 -77.07 21.38 -31.42
CA LYS A 3 -75.87 22.12 -30.98
C LYS A 3 -74.49 21.67 -31.52
N ARG A 4 -73.70 22.67 -31.92
CA ARG A 4 -72.24 22.62 -32.08
C ARG A 4 -71.56 22.80 -30.71
N ILE A 5 -70.52 22.02 -30.44
CA ILE A 5 -69.60 22.16 -29.29
C ILE A 5 -68.24 22.61 -29.86
N PRO A 6 -67.56 23.64 -29.31
CA PRO A 6 -66.21 23.99 -29.72
C PRO A 6 -65.18 23.21 -28.89
N ILE A 7 -64.17 22.65 -29.56
CA ILE A 7 -63.03 21.96 -28.96
C ILE A 7 -61.96 23.01 -28.62
N LEU A 8 -61.59 23.06 -27.34
CA LEU A 8 -60.52 23.89 -26.78
C LEU A 8 -59.17 23.23 -27.07
N ILE A 9 -58.31 23.89 -27.84
CA ILE A 9 -56.93 23.45 -28.09
C ILE A 9 -56.04 23.99 -26.97
N LEU A 10 -55.48 23.08 -26.17
CA LEU A 10 -54.51 23.38 -25.11
C LEU A 10 -53.09 23.25 -25.70
N LEU A 11 -52.40 24.39 -25.88
CA LEU A 11 -51.00 24.43 -26.29
C LEU A 11 -50.10 24.04 -25.10
N PHE A 12 -49.43 22.90 -25.18
CA PHE A 12 -48.34 22.53 -24.27
C PHE A 12 -47.03 23.11 -24.79
N THR A 13 -46.53 24.16 -24.16
CA THR A 13 -45.16 24.68 -24.38
C THR A 13 -44.16 23.77 -23.66
N PHE A 14 -43.39 22.99 -24.42
CA PHE A 14 -42.21 22.29 -23.94
C PHE A 14 -41.08 23.31 -23.73
N ILE A 15 -40.72 23.56 -22.47
CA ILE A 15 -39.50 24.30 -22.11
C ILE A 15 -38.36 23.27 -22.11
N PHE A 16 -37.51 23.32 -23.13
CA PHE A 16 -36.23 22.61 -23.13
C PHE A 16 -35.31 23.27 -22.09
N GLN A 17 -35.10 22.62 -20.94
CA GLN A 17 -34.01 22.98 -20.05
C GLN A 17 -32.71 22.43 -20.63
N PHE A 18 -31.94 23.29 -21.28
CA PHE A 18 -30.53 23.04 -21.53
C PHE A 18 -29.80 23.15 -20.19
N GLY A 19 -29.42 22.01 -19.61
CA GLY A 19 -28.46 21.99 -18.52
C GLY A 19 -27.13 22.53 -19.04
N ASN A 20 -26.61 23.59 -18.42
CA ASN A 20 -25.24 24.03 -18.65
C ASN A 20 -24.32 22.96 -18.05
N ALA A 21 -23.76 22.09 -18.89
CA ALA A 21 -22.58 21.34 -18.50
C ALA A 21 -21.44 22.36 -18.41
N GLN A 22 -20.98 22.65 -17.19
CA GLN A 22 -19.82 23.50 -16.97
C GLN A 22 -18.59 22.76 -17.52
N GLU A 23 -18.00 23.26 -18.60
CA GLU A 23 -16.82 22.68 -19.21
C GLU A 23 -15.63 22.86 -18.25
N ILE A 24 -15.01 21.77 -17.83
CA ILE A 24 -13.88 21.80 -16.89
C ILE A 24 -12.64 22.20 -17.67
N GLU A 25 -12.07 23.37 -17.36
CA GLU A 25 -10.83 23.83 -17.97
C GLU A 25 -9.62 23.10 -17.36
N LEU A 26 -8.78 22.53 -18.22
CA LEU A 26 -7.55 21.82 -17.84
C LEU A 26 -6.31 22.62 -18.27
N PRO A 27 -5.89 23.65 -17.52
CA PRO A 27 -4.71 24.43 -17.85
C PRO A 27 -3.42 23.58 -17.77
N LEU A 28 -2.55 23.76 -18.76
CA LEU A 28 -1.24 23.10 -18.79
C LEU A 28 -0.32 23.60 -17.67
N GLY A 29 0.50 22.70 -17.14
CA GLY A 29 1.50 23.03 -16.12
C GLY A 29 0.92 23.37 -14.74
N LYS A 30 -0.38 23.12 -14.53
CA LYS A 30 -1.10 23.39 -13.27
C LYS A 30 -1.88 22.17 -12.83
N ILE A 31 -1.97 22.00 -11.52
CA ILE A 31 -2.79 20.95 -10.90
C ILE A 31 -4.23 21.46 -10.87
N VAL A 32 -5.14 20.68 -11.45
CA VAL A 32 -6.59 20.86 -11.28
C VAL A 32 -7.04 19.77 -10.31
N ASP A 33 -7.60 20.17 -9.18
CA ASP A 33 -8.02 19.26 -8.11
C ASP A 33 -9.54 19.23 -7.98
N SER A 34 -10.05 18.23 -7.26
CA SER A 34 -11.48 18.06 -6.95
C SER A 34 -12.36 17.96 -8.19
N ILE A 35 -11.85 17.35 -9.27
CA ILE A 35 -12.65 17.04 -10.46
C ILE A 35 -13.63 15.92 -10.07
N PRO A 36 -14.95 16.14 -10.17
CA PRO A 36 -15.93 15.14 -9.77
C PRO A 36 -15.92 13.94 -10.72
N THR A 37 -16.09 12.74 -10.18
CA THR A 37 -16.43 11.56 -10.98
C THR A 37 -17.93 11.54 -11.26
N ALA A 38 -18.32 10.91 -12.37
CA ALA A 38 -19.73 10.74 -12.72
C ALA A 38 -20.35 9.57 -11.94
N ASP A 39 -20.48 9.68 -10.61
CA ASP A 39 -21.12 8.65 -9.78
C ASP A 39 -21.89 9.20 -8.56
N THR A 40 -22.53 8.31 -7.81
CA THR A 40 -23.30 8.61 -6.59
C THR A 40 -22.44 8.68 -5.32
N THR A 41 -21.13 8.43 -5.41
CA THR A 41 -20.22 8.32 -4.27
C THR A 41 -19.55 9.64 -3.88
N ALA A 42 -19.80 10.72 -4.65
CA ALA A 42 -19.15 12.02 -4.47
C ALA A 42 -17.61 11.96 -4.52
N SER A 43 -17.05 10.91 -5.15
CA SER A 43 -15.61 10.77 -5.33
C SER A 43 -15.09 11.81 -6.32
N ASN A 44 -13.85 12.24 -6.14
CA ASN A 44 -13.20 13.23 -7.00
C ASN A 44 -11.71 12.94 -7.13
N PHE A 45 -11.02 13.64 -8.01
CA PHE A 45 -9.61 13.40 -8.30
C PHE A 45 -8.87 14.68 -8.70
N ALA A 46 -7.54 14.60 -8.70
CA ALA A 46 -6.64 15.62 -9.19
C ALA A 46 -5.98 15.19 -10.52
N ILE A 47 -5.72 16.15 -11.40
CA ILE A 47 -5.07 15.90 -12.68
C ILE A 47 -3.99 16.94 -12.97
N TYR A 48 -2.95 16.51 -13.67
CA TYR A 48 -1.88 17.36 -14.19
C TYR A 48 -1.62 17.03 -15.66
N LEU A 49 -1.63 18.08 -16.49
CA LEU A 49 -1.20 18.02 -17.88
C LEU A 49 0.16 18.73 -18.00
N PRO A 50 1.20 18.08 -18.55
CA PRO A 50 2.51 18.68 -18.69
C PRO A 50 2.48 19.84 -19.71
N GLN A 51 3.47 20.73 -19.66
CA GLN A 51 3.48 21.93 -20.52
C GLN A 51 3.56 21.60 -22.01
N ASN A 52 4.13 20.46 -22.37
CA ASN A 52 4.22 19.98 -23.75
C ASN A 52 2.96 19.21 -24.20
N PHE A 53 1.93 19.11 -23.37
CA PHE A 53 0.69 18.41 -23.72
C PHE A 53 0.06 18.95 -25.01
N ASN A 54 -0.33 18.03 -25.89
CA ASN A 54 -0.99 18.35 -27.16
C ASN A 54 -2.26 17.50 -27.32
N GLN A 55 -3.42 18.17 -27.32
CA GLN A 55 -4.74 17.54 -27.43
C GLN A 55 -4.95 16.77 -28.75
N LYS A 56 -4.13 17.00 -29.77
CA LYS A 56 -4.20 16.28 -31.06
C LYS A 56 -3.50 14.93 -31.05
N GLU A 57 -2.75 14.62 -29.98
CA GLU A 57 -1.98 13.40 -29.84
C GLU A 57 -2.61 12.47 -28.80
N GLN A 58 -2.15 11.21 -28.79
CA GLN A 58 -2.46 10.27 -27.73
C GLN A 58 -1.35 10.32 -26.70
N TRP A 59 -1.71 10.42 -25.42
CA TRP A 59 -0.74 10.64 -24.33
C TRP A 59 -0.66 9.48 -23.36
N PRO A 60 0.54 9.13 -22.90
CA PRO A 60 0.68 8.15 -21.83
C PRO A 60 0.12 8.73 -20.52
N VAL A 61 -0.42 7.86 -19.66
CA VAL A 61 -1.07 8.26 -18.41
C VAL A 61 -0.60 7.39 -17.25
N ILE A 62 -0.43 8.02 -16.08
CA ILE A 62 -0.23 7.33 -14.81
C ILE A 62 -1.45 7.62 -13.92
N PHE A 63 -2.21 6.58 -13.62
CA PHE A 63 -3.25 6.62 -12.59
C PHE A 63 -2.61 6.38 -11.23
N VAL A 64 -2.81 7.28 -10.27
CA VAL A 64 -2.16 7.23 -8.96
C VAL A 64 -3.19 7.00 -7.86
N PHE A 65 -2.89 6.07 -6.97
CA PHE A 65 -3.74 5.66 -5.85
C PHE A 65 -2.98 5.77 -4.53
N ASP A 66 -3.23 6.88 -3.83
CA ASP A 66 -2.78 7.07 -2.45
C ASP A 66 -3.76 6.39 -1.48
N HIS A 67 -3.26 5.60 -0.53
CA HIS A 67 -4.14 4.89 0.40
C HIS A 67 -5.00 5.80 1.30
N GLU A 68 -4.61 7.05 1.50
CA GLU A 68 -5.38 8.04 2.27
C GLU A 68 -6.26 8.93 1.38
N GLY A 69 -6.22 8.76 0.05
CA GLY A 69 -6.97 9.59 -0.88
C GLY A 69 -6.38 11.00 -1.04
N ARG A 70 -5.05 11.16 -0.91
CA ARG A 70 -4.37 12.47 -1.07
C ARG A 70 -4.02 12.76 -2.53
N GLY A 71 -5.03 12.83 -3.39
CA GLY A 71 -4.89 13.00 -4.85
C GLY A 71 -4.11 14.26 -5.23
N ARG A 72 -4.44 15.43 -4.66
CA ARG A 72 -3.70 16.67 -4.93
C ARG A 72 -2.21 16.58 -4.57
N ALA A 73 -1.90 15.99 -3.42
CA ALA A 73 -0.53 15.89 -2.92
C ALA A 73 0.31 14.96 -3.81
N THR A 74 -0.25 13.82 -4.19
CA THR A 74 0.41 12.87 -5.09
C THR A 74 0.52 13.39 -6.52
N THR A 75 -0.47 14.14 -7.04
CA THR A 75 -0.31 14.84 -8.32
C THR A 75 0.84 15.86 -8.27
N GLN A 76 1.02 16.57 -7.15
CA GLN A 76 2.14 17.48 -6.96
C GLN A 76 3.49 16.74 -6.87
N LEU A 77 3.52 15.56 -6.24
CA LEU A 77 4.70 14.71 -6.15
C LEU A 77 5.15 14.21 -7.53
N PHE A 78 4.22 13.78 -8.37
CA PHE A 78 4.49 13.27 -9.72
C PHE A 78 4.69 14.38 -10.77
N ARG A 79 4.53 15.65 -10.40
CA ARG A 79 4.62 16.79 -11.34
C ARG A 79 5.94 16.84 -12.11
N THR A 80 7.07 16.67 -11.43
CA THR A 80 8.40 16.71 -12.06
C THR A 80 8.54 15.59 -13.09
N VAL A 81 8.06 14.39 -12.73
CA VAL A 81 8.05 13.22 -13.60
C VAL A 81 7.17 13.44 -14.83
N ALA A 82 6.01 14.08 -14.65
CA ALA A 82 5.09 14.42 -15.73
C ALA A 82 5.74 15.32 -16.78
N GLU A 83 6.48 16.35 -16.34
CA GLU A 83 7.18 17.28 -17.23
C GLU A 83 8.38 16.63 -17.92
N GLU A 84 9.24 15.94 -17.17
CA GLU A 84 10.48 15.37 -17.71
C GLU A 84 10.23 14.16 -18.61
N GLN A 85 9.25 13.33 -18.26
CA GLN A 85 8.97 12.07 -18.96
C GLN A 85 7.65 12.08 -19.74
N SER A 86 6.98 13.24 -19.84
CA SER A 86 5.78 13.48 -20.67
C SER A 86 4.61 12.54 -20.37
N TYR A 87 4.14 12.54 -19.12
CA TYR A 87 2.95 11.77 -18.69
C TYR A 87 1.81 12.69 -18.28
N ILE A 88 0.58 12.29 -18.56
CA ILE A 88 -0.59 12.76 -17.82
C ILE A 88 -0.56 12.09 -16.44
N ILE A 89 -0.79 12.86 -15.37
CA ILE A 89 -0.97 12.31 -14.03
C ILE A 89 -2.42 12.50 -13.63
N ALA A 90 -3.11 11.43 -13.26
CA ALA A 90 -4.45 11.48 -12.68
C ALA A 90 -4.41 10.74 -11.34
N SER A 91 -4.74 11.43 -10.24
CA SER A 91 -4.66 10.86 -8.89
C SER A 91 -5.98 10.92 -8.15
N SER A 92 -6.42 9.78 -7.65
CA SER A 92 -7.71 9.62 -6.98
C SER A 92 -7.70 10.23 -5.56
N ASN A 93 -8.80 10.85 -5.15
CA ASN A 93 -9.04 11.22 -3.75
C ASN A 93 -9.83 10.14 -2.97
N LEU A 94 -9.94 8.92 -3.51
CA LEU A 94 -10.58 7.79 -2.83
C LEU A 94 -9.71 7.30 -1.67
N ASN A 95 -10.25 7.32 -0.45
CA ASN A 95 -9.60 6.72 0.71
C ASN A 95 -9.74 5.18 0.64
N LEU A 96 -8.62 4.49 0.59
CA LEU A 96 -8.55 3.04 0.40
C LEU A 96 -8.36 2.28 1.73
N LYS A 97 -7.89 2.95 2.80
CA LYS A 97 -7.67 2.34 4.13
C LYS A 97 -8.97 1.81 4.74
N GLN A 98 -10.10 2.42 4.40
CA GLN A 98 -11.38 2.14 5.04
C GLN A 98 -12.13 0.93 4.46
N ASP A 99 -11.61 0.30 3.40
CA ASP A 99 -12.37 -0.73 2.70
C ASP A 99 -11.51 -1.86 2.15
N SER A 100 -12.17 -2.98 1.86
CA SER A 100 -11.50 -4.15 1.27
C SER A 100 -10.99 -3.87 -0.14
N LEU A 101 -9.94 -4.59 -0.57
CA LEU A 101 -9.44 -4.51 -1.96
C LEU A 101 -10.55 -4.71 -2.99
N LYS A 102 -11.46 -5.66 -2.76
CA LYS A 102 -12.61 -5.92 -3.64
C LYS A 102 -13.51 -4.68 -3.77
N ASN A 103 -13.91 -4.08 -2.66
CA ASN A 103 -14.77 -2.89 -2.66
C ASN A 103 -14.04 -1.69 -3.28
N ASN A 104 -12.72 -1.57 -3.07
CA ASN A 104 -11.90 -0.54 -3.71
C ASN A 104 -11.84 -0.72 -5.24
N LEU A 105 -11.75 -1.96 -5.75
CA LEU A 105 -11.79 -2.24 -7.19
C LEU A 105 -13.13 -1.82 -7.83
N ASP A 106 -14.24 -2.01 -7.13
CA ASP A 106 -15.56 -1.59 -7.62
C ASP A 106 -15.70 -0.05 -7.69
N LYS A 107 -15.01 0.67 -6.80
CA LYS A 107 -15.08 2.14 -6.68
C LYS A 107 -14.20 2.90 -7.68
N VAL A 108 -13.20 2.28 -8.31
CA VAL A 108 -12.21 3.01 -9.13
C VAL A 108 -12.59 3.16 -10.59
N ALA A 109 -13.53 2.36 -11.09
CA ALA A 109 -13.96 2.40 -12.48
C ALA A 109 -14.53 3.77 -12.92
N PRO A 110 -15.38 4.47 -12.14
CA PRO A 110 -15.87 5.81 -12.51
C PRO A 110 -14.75 6.81 -12.73
N PHE A 111 -13.71 6.79 -11.88
CA PHE A 111 -12.54 7.66 -12.02
C PHE A 111 -11.77 7.38 -13.32
N ILE A 112 -11.41 6.12 -13.59
CA ILE A 112 -10.68 5.74 -14.81
C ILE A 112 -11.48 6.13 -16.06
N ASN A 113 -12.78 5.82 -16.09
CA ASN A 113 -13.66 6.13 -17.21
C ASN A 113 -13.83 7.64 -17.42
N GLN A 114 -13.87 8.43 -16.34
CA GLN A 114 -13.98 9.88 -16.43
C GLN A 114 -12.73 10.48 -17.08
N VAL A 115 -11.53 10.07 -16.66
CA VAL A 115 -10.27 10.54 -17.26
C VAL A 115 -10.19 10.12 -18.73
N ASP A 116 -10.59 8.88 -19.02
CA ASP A 116 -10.61 8.34 -20.38
C ASP A 116 -11.59 9.04 -21.33
N GLY A 117 -12.73 9.49 -20.80
CA GLY A 117 -13.70 10.29 -21.56
C GLY A 117 -13.26 11.74 -21.77
N MET A 118 -12.41 12.28 -20.89
CA MET A 118 -11.92 13.66 -20.95
C MET A 118 -10.70 13.83 -21.85
N LEU A 119 -9.85 12.81 -22.00
CA LEU A 119 -8.53 12.93 -22.62
C LEU A 119 -8.25 11.84 -23.66
N SER A 120 -7.46 12.21 -24.67
CA SER A 120 -6.95 11.27 -25.68
C SER A 120 -5.76 10.48 -25.12
N ILE A 121 -6.04 9.34 -24.49
CA ILE A 121 -5.03 8.47 -23.85
C ILE A 121 -4.44 7.48 -24.86
N ASP A 122 -3.12 7.30 -24.83
CA ASP A 122 -2.45 6.19 -25.53
C ASP A 122 -2.69 4.88 -24.77
N ARG A 123 -3.52 4.02 -25.38
CA ARG A 123 -3.90 2.73 -24.80
C ARG A 123 -2.74 1.75 -24.66
N LYS A 124 -1.61 1.97 -25.31
CA LYS A 124 -0.39 1.15 -25.16
C LYS A 124 0.52 1.65 -24.03
N GLN A 125 0.19 2.77 -23.41
CA GLN A 125 1.01 3.43 -22.39
C GLN A 125 0.15 3.89 -21.21
N VAL A 126 -0.67 2.99 -20.70
CA VAL A 126 -1.45 3.17 -19.46
C VAL A 126 -0.70 2.53 -18.31
N TYR A 127 -0.43 3.31 -17.28
CA TYR A 127 0.29 2.88 -16.09
C TYR A 127 -0.53 3.16 -14.85
N VAL A 128 -0.27 2.39 -13.80
CA VAL A 128 -0.91 2.58 -12.50
C VAL A 128 0.16 2.61 -11.42
N ALA A 129 0.06 3.52 -10.47
CA ALA A 129 0.93 3.62 -9.31
C ALA A 129 0.10 3.64 -8.04
N GLY A 130 0.59 3.07 -6.94
CA GLY A 130 -0.07 3.23 -5.66
C GLY A 130 0.77 2.86 -4.45
N LEU A 131 0.40 3.46 -3.31
CA LEU A 131 1.04 3.28 -2.01
C LEU A 131 0.20 2.37 -1.12
N SER A 132 0.81 1.36 -0.48
CA SER A 132 0.16 0.46 0.47
C SER A 132 -1.10 -0.20 -0.12
N ALA A 133 -2.29 0.00 0.44
CA ALA A 133 -3.56 -0.47 -0.14
C ALA A 133 -3.77 0.01 -1.60
N GLY A 134 -3.24 1.18 -1.96
CA GLY A 134 -3.17 1.66 -3.34
C GLY A 134 -2.23 0.85 -4.23
N GLY A 135 -1.13 0.33 -3.68
CA GLY A 135 -0.22 -0.59 -4.37
C GLY A 135 -0.87 -1.94 -4.66
N GLN A 136 -1.63 -2.48 -3.70
CA GLN A 136 -2.46 -3.68 -3.89
C GLN A 136 -3.54 -3.46 -4.97
N LEU A 137 -4.19 -2.31 -4.94
CA LEU A 137 -5.16 -1.91 -5.97
C LEU A 137 -4.50 -1.80 -7.34
N ALA A 138 -3.34 -1.14 -7.42
CA ALA A 138 -2.59 -0.95 -8.66
C ALA A 138 -2.20 -2.28 -9.31
N THR A 139 -1.76 -3.26 -8.52
CA THR A 139 -1.39 -4.60 -9.02
C THR A 139 -2.58 -5.49 -9.32
N ALA A 140 -3.75 -5.20 -8.75
CA ALA A 140 -4.98 -5.91 -9.06
C ALA A 140 -5.64 -5.45 -10.39
N LEU A 141 -5.42 -4.18 -10.79
CA LEU A 141 -6.08 -3.61 -11.96
C LEU A 141 -5.74 -4.28 -13.31
N PRO A 142 -4.52 -4.78 -13.58
CA PRO A 142 -4.22 -5.52 -14.81
C PRO A 142 -5.08 -6.77 -15.02
N PHE A 143 -5.67 -7.34 -13.97
CA PHE A 143 -6.61 -8.47 -14.10
C PHE A 143 -7.99 -8.04 -14.62
N LEU A 144 -8.34 -6.76 -14.47
CA LEU A 144 -9.60 -6.18 -14.93
C LEU A 144 -9.45 -5.43 -16.26
N TYR A 145 -8.29 -4.80 -16.48
CA TYR A 145 -8.02 -3.94 -17.62
C TYR A 145 -6.85 -4.46 -18.44
N ASN A 146 -7.14 -4.97 -19.64
CA ASN A 146 -6.14 -5.60 -20.50
C ASN A 146 -5.12 -4.64 -21.15
N ASN A 147 -5.23 -3.33 -20.92
CA ASN A 147 -4.40 -2.32 -21.57
C ASN A 147 -3.41 -1.64 -20.60
N ILE A 148 -3.32 -2.10 -19.34
CA ILE A 148 -2.30 -1.62 -18.40
C ILE A 148 -0.95 -2.19 -18.81
N SER A 149 -0.01 -1.30 -19.14
CA SER A 149 1.33 -1.64 -19.60
C SER A 149 2.37 -1.67 -18.49
N GLY A 150 2.07 -1.10 -17.32
CA GLY A 150 2.91 -1.25 -16.14
C GLY A 150 2.24 -0.80 -14.85
N VAL A 151 2.76 -1.32 -13.74
CA VAL A 151 2.32 -1.06 -12.39
C VAL A 151 3.51 -0.64 -11.53
N LEU A 152 3.33 0.39 -10.72
CA LEU A 152 4.28 0.87 -9.71
C LEU A 152 3.67 0.62 -8.33
N ALA A 153 4.11 -0.44 -7.67
CA ALA A 153 3.69 -0.78 -6.32
C ALA A 153 4.67 -0.20 -5.29
N VAL A 154 4.17 0.62 -4.37
CA VAL A 154 4.97 1.24 -3.30
C VAL A 154 4.50 0.66 -1.96
N GLU A 155 5.42 0.11 -1.18
CA GLU A 155 5.20 -0.46 0.14
C GLU A 155 4.20 -1.63 0.26
N ASN A 156 3.46 -2.00 -0.77
CA ASN A 156 2.61 -3.20 -0.75
C ASN A 156 2.14 -3.55 -2.16
N ALA A 157 1.78 -4.82 -2.36
CA ALA A 157 1.24 -5.33 -3.60
C ALA A 157 0.35 -6.53 -3.33
N TRP A 158 -0.52 -6.83 -4.28
CA TRP A 158 -1.35 -8.03 -4.27
C TRP A 158 -1.35 -8.68 -5.63
N ILE A 159 -1.15 -10.00 -5.67
CA ILE A 159 -1.22 -10.79 -6.88
C ILE A 159 -2.06 -12.04 -6.64
N ASN A 160 -2.87 -12.40 -7.63
CA ASN A 160 -3.43 -13.74 -7.71
C ASN A 160 -2.91 -14.44 -8.96
N THR A 161 -2.12 -15.48 -8.75
CA THR A 161 -1.43 -16.22 -9.81
C THR A 161 -2.37 -17.03 -10.70
N GLU A 162 -3.57 -17.38 -10.21
CA GLU A 162 -4.59 -18.10 -10.99
C GLU A 162 -5.20 -17.23 -12.09
N TYR A 163 -5.26 -15.92 -11.88
CA TYR A 163 -5.79 -14.95 -12.84
C TYR A 163 -4.72 -14.33 -13.75
N LEU A 164 -3.44 -14.68 -13.56
CA LEU A 164 -2.35 -14.10 -14.33
C LEU A 164 -2.32 -14.63 -15.77
N SER A 165 -2.54 -13.73 -16.72
CA SER A 165 -2.45 -14.04 -18.14
C SER A 165 -1.06 -13.76 -18.68
N ILE A 166 -0.34 -14.82 -19.11
CA ILE A 166 0.97 -14.68 -19.78
C ILE A 166 0.91 -13.97 -21.13
N ASN A 167 -0.29 -13.84 -21.71
CA ASN A 167 -0.51 -13.16 -22.99
C ASN A 167 -0.73 -11.65 -22.82
N ASN A 168 -0.99 -11.19 -21.60
CA ASN A 168 -1.16 -9.78 -21.28
C ASN A 168 -0.13 -9.35 -20.24
N LYS A 169 1.11 -9.21 -20.69
CA LYS A 169 2.22 -8.80 -19.82
C LYS A 169 2.21 -7.30 -19.58
N PHE A 170 2.49 -6.93 -18.35
CA PHE A 170 2.74 -5.56 -17.91
C PHE A 170 4.10 -5.52 -17.20
N MET A 171 4.73 -4.35 -17.17
CA MET A 171 5.92 -4.16 -16.35
C MET A 171 5.54 -4.03 -14.87
N PHE A 172 6.13 -4.82 -14.00
CA PHE A 172 5.98 -4.67 -12.56
C PHE A 172 7.19 -3.92 -11.98
N SER A 173 6.96 -2.68 -11.54
CA SER A 173 7.93 -1.87 -10.84
C SER A 173 7.53 -1.78 -9.35
N ALA A 174 8.48 -1.97 -8.45
CA ALA A 174 8.27 -1.95 -7.01
C ALA A 174 9.22 -0.97 -6.32
N LEU A 175 8.69 -0.25 -5.33
CA LEU A 175 9.45 0.56 -4.39
C LEU A 175 9.24 0.01 -2.98
N ALA A 176 10.31 -0.47 -2.37
CA ALA A 176 10.29 -1.05 -1.05
C ALA A 176 11.16 -0.25 -0.07
N CYS A 177 10.61 0.09 1.07
CA CYS A 177 11.37 0.64 2.17
C CYS A 177 12.22 -0.47 2.78
N ASP A 178 13.50 -0.18 2.93
CA ASP A 178 14.47 -1.13 3.44
C ASP A 178 14.35 -1.44 4.93
N SER A 179 13.39 -0.82 5.64
CA SER A 179 13.03 -1.13 7.04
C SER A 179 11.68 -1.83 7.18
N ASN A 180 10.85 -1.86 6.14
CA ASN A 180 9.48 -2.39 6.23
C ASN A 180 9.39 -3.84 5.74
N ASN A 181 8.60 -4.66 6.43
CA ASN A 181 8.47 -6.09 6.09
C ASN A 181 7.79 -6.31 4.72
N SER A 182 7.02 -5.33 4.24
CA SER A 182 6.38 -5.38 2.93
C SER A 182 7.36 -5.55 1.77
N MET A 183 8.64 -5.23 2.00
CA MET A 183 9.74 -5.57 1.10
C MET A 183 9.69 -7.03 0.65
N PHE A 184 9.43 -7.97 1.56
CA PHE A 184 9.40 -9.41 1.22
C PHE A 184 8.23 -9.76 0.29
N VAL A 185 7.07 -9.14 0.50
CA VAL A 185 5.91 -9.33 -0.38
C VAL A 185 6.23 -8.83 -1.79
N LEU A 186 6.85 -7.66 -1.89
CA LEU A 186 7.26 -7.10 -3.18
C LEU A 186 8.33 -7.97 -3.87
N GLU A 187 9.32 -8.46 -3.13
CA GLU A 187 10.35 -9.37 -3.63
C GLU A 187 9.77 -10.71 -4.08
N GLU A 188 8.83 -11.30 -3.35
CA GLU A 188 8.18 -12.55 -3.74
C GLU A 188 7.41 -12.39 -5.06
N ILE A 189 6.65 -11.31 -5.19
CA ILE A 189 5.88 -11.00 -6.40
C ILE A 189 6.80 -10.71 -7.58
N GLU A 190 7.87 -9.93 -7.36
CA GLU A 190 8.88 -9.62 -8.36
C GLU A 190 9.52 -10.90 -8.90
N ASN A 191 10.07 -11.74 -8.01
CA ASN A 191 10.70 -13.02 -8.38
C ASN A 191 9.73 -13.94 -9.12
N TYR A 192 8.47 -14.00 -8.67
CA TYR A 192 7.45 -14.79 -9.35
C TYR A 192 7.19 -14.27 -10.78
N LEU A 193 7.00 -12.97 -10.96
CA LEU A 193 6.72 -12.35 -12.26
C LEU A 193 7.93 -12.45 -13.21
N ASP A 194 9.15 -12.23 -12.71
CA ASP A 194 10.39 -12.42 -13.47
C ASP A 194 10.53 -13.88 -13.95
N SER A 195 10.20 -14.87 -13.09
CA SER A 195 10.18 -16.29 -13.49
C SER A 195 9.20 -16.60 -14.64
N LYS A 196 8.21 -15.72 -14.86
CA LYS A 196 7.24 -15.79 -15.97
C LYS A 196 7.63 -14.86 -17.15
N ASN A 197 8.81 -14.26 -17.10
CA ASN A 197 9.37 -13.31 -18.06
C ASN A 197 8.49 -12.05 -18.21
N PHE A 198 7.88 -11.58 -17.12
CA PHE A 198 7.34 -10.22 -17.08
C PHE A 198 8.51 -9.25 -16.92
N PRO A 199 8.47 -8.05 -17.49
CA PRO A 199 9.46 -7.02 -17.18
C PRO A 199 9.30 -6.62 -15.71
N THR A 200 10.37 -6.72 -14.93
CA THR A 200 10.35 -6.38 -13.51
C THR A 200 11.45 -5.38 -13.14
N GLU A 201 11.20 -4.58 -12.11
CA GLU A 201 12.19 -3.70 -11.49
C GLU A 201 11.82 -3.50 -10.02
N ILE A 202 12.76 -3.71 -9.09
CA ILE A 202 12.59 -3.32 -7.70
C ILE A 202 13.66 -2.29 -7.31
N ASN A 203 13.25 -1.22 -6.65
CA ASN A 203 14.15 -0.24 -6.06
C ASN A 203 13.86 -0.12 -4.56
N TYR A 204 14.91 0.19 -3.81
CA TYR A 204 14.83 0.33 -2.36
C TYR A 204 15.07 1.78 -1.95
N TYR A 205 14.37 2.23 -0.92
CA TYR A 205 14.57 3.52 -0.28
C TYR A 205 14.62 3.38 1.24
N THR A 206 15.10 4.40 1.93
CA THR A 206 15.03 4.47 3.39
C THR A 206 13.82 5.33 3.76
N CYS A 207 12.97 4.82 4.63
CA CYS A 207 11.78 5.50 5.14
C CYS A 207 11.86 5.72 6.65
N GLU A 208 10.95 6.56 7.14
CA GLU A 208 10.61 6.68 8.56
C GLU A 208 9.55 5.63 8.94
N GLU A 209 9.08 5.64 10.20
CA GLU A 209 8.09 4.66 10.68
C GLU A 209 6.74 4.76 9.94
N ASP A 210 6.33 5.96 9.54
CA ASP A 210 5.09 6.16 8.80
C ASP A 210 5.20 5.71 7.34
N VAL A 211 4.19 4.96 6.88
CA VAL A 211 4.07 4.53 5.49
C VAL A 211 3.70 5.75 4.63
N GLU A 212 4.69 6.29 3.93
CA GLU A 212 4.57 7.49 3.11
C GLU A 212 5.21 7.29 1.73
N TRP A 213 4.84 8.13 0.76
CA TRP A 213 5.49 8.09 -0.56
C TRP A 213 6.97 8.42 -0.45
N PRO A 214 7.84 7.73 -1.22
CA PRO A 214 9.25 8.08 -1.28
C PRO A 214 9.47 9.42 -1.99
N ASP A 215 10.68 9.97 -1.81
CA ASP A 215 11.09 11.21 -2.46
C ASP A 215 10.94 11.15 -3.99
N VAL A 216 10.72 12.33 -4.57
CA VAL A 216 10.47 12.50 -6.01
C VAL A 216 11.53 11.86 -6.90
N ASP A 217 12.80 11.83 -6.47
CA ASP A 217 13.90 11.22 -7.23
C ASP A 217 13.76 9.69 -7.34
N VAL A 218 13.24 9.04 -6.30
CA VAL A 218 12.99 7.59 -6.28
C VAL A 218 11.81 7.26 -7.21
N ILE A 219 10.75 8.07 -7.15
CA ILE A 219 9.58 7.92 -8.04
C ILE A 219 9.97 8.17 -9.49
N ARG A 220 10.75 9.22 -9.77
CA ARG A 220 11.27 9.53 -11.11
C ARG A 220 12.02 8.34 -11.69
N ASN A 221 12.85 7.68 -10.88
CA ASN A 221 13.61 6.51 -11.28
C ASN A 221 12.70 5.32 -11.65
N ALA A 222 11.73 4.99 -10.79
CA ALA A 222 10.80 3.90 -11.08
C ALA A 222 9.98 4.16 -12.36
N VAL A 223 9.50 5.39 -12.56
CA VAL A 223 8.78 5.77 -13.78
C VAL A 223 9.69 5.78 -15.02
N ALA A 224 11.00 6.01 -14.85
CA ALA A 224 11.97 5.83 -15.93
C ALA A 224 11.94 4.39 -16.47
N GLY A 225 11.72 3.40 -15.62
CA GLY A 225 11.51 2.00 -16.01
C GLY A 225 10.37 1.85 -17.03
N PHE A 226 9.22 2.47 -16.79
CA PHE A 226 8.09 2.48 -17.73
C PHE A 226 8.45 3.12 -19.08
N THR A 227 9.12 4.27 -19.02
CA THR A 227 9.54 5.02 -20.21
C THR A 227 10.49 4.19 -21.06
N LEU A 228 11.51 3.59 -20.44
CA LEU A 228 12.49 2.76 -21.11
C LEU A 228 11.86 1.47 -21.65
N ASN A 229 11.01 0.79 -20.87
CA ASN A 229 10.32 -0.41 -21.34
C ASN A 229 9.41 -0.10 -22.54
N ALA A 230 8.68 1.01 -22.54
CA ALA A 230 7.87 1.44 -23.67
C ALA A 230 8.71 1.71 -24.93
N MET A 231 9.90 2.30 -24.79
CA MET A 231 10.85 2.52 -25.89
C MET A 231 11.43 1.20 -26.41
N LYS A 232 11.75 0.25 -25.52
CA LYS A 232 12.23 -1.10 -25.85
C LYS A 232 11.18 -1.90 -26.64
N GLU A 233 9.92 -1.82 -26.22
CA GLU A 233 8.79 -2.50 -26.87
C GLU A 233 8.28 -1.77 -28.13
N GLY A 234 8.85 -0.62 -28.49
CA GLY A 234 8.42 0.18 -29.64
C GLY A 234 7.04 0.83 -29.48
N LYS A 235 6.53 0.89 -28.24
CA LYS A 235 5.29 1.61 -27.87
C LYS A 235 5.51 3.11 -27.80
N ARG A 236 6.75 3.54 -27.52
CA ARG A 236 7.17 4.94 -27.45
C ARG A 236 8.36 5.18 -28.39
N THR A 237 8.40 6.34 -29.05
CA THR A 237 9.55 6.74 -29.86
C THR A 237 10.81 6.81 -29.00
N LYS A 238 11.91 6.22 -29.48
CA LYS A 238 13.20 6.28 -28.80
C LYS A 238 13.74 7.71 -28.82
N ASP A 239 13.86 8.32 -27.65
CA ASP A 239 14.50 9.62 -27.45
C ASP A 239 15.82 9.41 -26.69
N LEU A 240 16.93 9.41 -27.43
CA LEU A 240 18.26 9.16 -26.85
C LEU A 240 18.71 10.27 -25.89
N ASN A 241 18.20 11.50 -26.02
CA ASN A 241 18.52 12.57 -25.09
C ASN A 241 17.82 12.35 -23.75
N LEU A 242 16.54 11.97 -23.78
CA LEU A 242 15.81 11.60 -22.58
C LEU A 242 16.45 10.39 -21.90
N VAL A 243 16.74 9.32 -22.65
CA VAL A 243 17.42 8.13 -22.13
C VAL A 243 18.73 8.49 -21.43
N LYS A 244 19.56 9.34 -22.07
CA LYS A 244 20.81 9.80 -21.47
C LYS A 244 20.60 10.60 -20.19
N SER A 245 19.61 11.51 -20.16
CA SER A 245 19.32 12.30 -18.96
C SER A 245 18.85 11.43 -17.78
N LEU A 246 18.06 10.39 -18.05
CA LEU A 246 17.61 9.43 -17.04
C LEU A 246 18.81 8.62 -16.52
N PHE A 247 19.66 8.13 -17.41
CA PHE A 247 20.89 7.41 -17.06
C PHE A 247 21.81 8.27 -16.18
N ASP A 248 22.10 9.51 -16.60
CA ASP A 248 23.01 10.41 -15.88
C ASP A 248 22.47 10.72 -14.46
N ALA A 249 21.16 10.89 -14.32
CA ALA A 249 20.52 11.11 -13.01
C ALA A 249 20.65 9.89 -12.08
N GLU A 250 20.49 8.67 -12.60
CA GLU A 250 20.67 7.45 -11.81
C GLU A 250 22.13 7.20 -11.42
N VAL A 251 23.08 7.51 -12.31
CA VAL A 251 24.51 7.42 -12.01
C VAL A 251 24.92 8.44 -10.95
N GLU A 252 24.41 9.68 -10.99
CA GLU A 252 24.70 10.65 -9.92
C GLU A 252 24.12 10.19 -8.58
N TYR A 253 22.94 9.55 -8.56
CA TYR A 253 22.40 8.96 -7.33
C TYR A 253 23.31 7.84 -6.77
N ALA A 254 23.83 6.96 -7.63
CA ALA A 254 24.81 5.95 -7.22
C ALA A 254 26.10 6.59 -6.67
N GLU A 255 26.53 7.71 -7.24
CA GLU A 255 27.67 8.49 -6.75
C GLU A 255 27.38 9.16 -5.40
N VAL A 256 26.15 9.64 -5.16
CA VAL A 256 25.72 10.14 -3.85
C VAL A 256 25.83 9.03 -2.81
N LEU A 257 25.30 7.83 -3.08
CA LEU A 257 25.44 6.66 -2.19
C LEU A 257 26.91 6.34 -1.90
N ARG A 258 27.77 6.41 -2.92
CA ARG A 258 29.22 6.19 -2.75
C ARG A 258 29.86 7.25 -1.86
N ARG A 259 29.51 8.53 -2.04
CA ARG A 259 30.04 9.68 -1.26
C ARG A 259 29.56 9.66 0.19
N THR A 260 28.34 9.20 0.45
CA THR A 260 27.79 9.00 1.80
C THR A 260 28.25 7.69 2.45
N ARG A 261 29.18 6.97 1.81
CA ARG A 261 29.80 5.71 2.28
C ARG A 261 28.84 4.50 2.28
N ASN A 262 27.73 4.57 1.55
CA ASN A 262 26.83 3.44 1.28
C ASN A 262 27.33 2.62 0.07
N TYR A 263 28.55 2.08 0.18
CA TYR A 263 29.24 1.43 -0.93
C TYR A 263 28.54 0.19 -1.48
N TYR A 264 27.90 -0.61 -0.62
CA TYR A 264 27.14 -1.78 -1.07
C TYR A 264 25.93 -1.37 -1.93
N GLN A 265 25.11 -0.43 -1.44
CA GLN A 265 23.96 0.09 -2.18
C GLN A 265 24.40 0.79 -3.49
N ALA A 266 25.51 1.55 -3.46
CA ALA A 266 26.07 2.15 -4.67
C ALA A 266 26.46 1.10 -5.72
N PHE A 267 27.05 -0.01 -5.28
CA PHE A 267 27.41 -1.12 -6.17
C PHE A 267 26.18 -1.80 -6.79
N GLU A 268 25.16 -2.13 -5.97
CA GLU A 268 23.92 -2.74 -6.45
C GLU A 268 23.20 -1.79 -7.43
N LYS A 269 23.17 -0.48 -7.13
CA LYS A 269 22.56 0.51 -8.03
C LYS A 269 23.27 0.61 -9.37
N LEU A 270 24.61 0.62 -9.39
CA LEU A 270 25.37 0.61 -10.65
C LEU A 270 25.13 -0.67 -11.47
N LYS A 271 24.98 -1.83 -10.81
CA LYS A 271 24.64 -3.08 -11.51
C LYS A 271 23.25 -3.01 -12.12
N GLN A 272 22.27 -2.49 -11.38
CA GLN A 272 20.91 -2.28 -11.88
C GLN A 272 20.91 -1.31 -13.07
N ILE A 273 21.71 -0.24 -13.03
CA ILE A 273 21.83 0.71 -14.16
C ILE A 273 22.43 0.02 -15.40
N GLU A 274 23.48 -0.80 -15.25
CA GLU A 274 24.03 -1.56 -16.39
C GLU A 274 22.93 -2.41 -17.06
N ASP A 275 22.12 -3.10 -16.27
CA ASP A 275 21.10 -4.02 -16.78
C ASP A 275 19.88 -3.25 -17.36
N LYS A 276 19.45 -2.17 -16.71
CA LYS A 276 18.30 -1.33 -17.13
C LYS A 276 18.52 -0.60 -18.45
N TYR A 277 19.77 -0.22 -18.76
CA TYR A 277 20.11 0.58 -19.94
C TYR A 277 20.86 -0.19 -21.03
N GLU A 278 21.02 -1.52 -20.89
CA GLU A 278 21.80 -2.38 -21.82
C GLU A 278 21.37 -2.21 -23.29
N ASP A 279 20.06 -2.07 -23.55
CA ASP A 279 19.48 -1.99 -24.90
C ASP A 279 19.56 -0.60 -25.57
N PHE A 280 20.21 0.37 -24.94
CA PHE A 280 20.21 1.78 -25.37
C PHE A 280 21.58 2.31 -25.84
N ASP A 281 22.59 1.45 -25.97
CA ASP A 281 23.92 1.79 -26.51
C ASP A 281 24.55 3.05 -25.88
N ILE A 282 24.44 3.19 -24.54
CA ILE A 282 25.01 4.33 -23.83
C ILE A 282 26.54 4.20 -23.78
N ASP A 283 27.25 5.19 -24.35
CA ASP A 283 28.72 5.28 -24.39
C ASP A 283 29.32 5.72 -23.03
N VAL A 284 28.97 5.01 -21.95
CA VAL A 284 29.51 5.23 -20.60
C VAL A 284 29.80 3.88 -19.96
N ASP A 285 31.09 3.57 -19.77
CA ASP A 285 31.52 2.33 -19.13
C ASP A 285 31.50 2.47 -17.58
N LEU A 286 30.51 1.85 -16.94
CA LEU A 286 30.40 1.78 -15.48
C LEU A 286 31.35 0.75 -14.84
N ARG A 287 32.00 -0.11 -15.63
CA ARG A 287 32.83 -1.22 -15.13
C ARG A 287 33.98 -0.76 -14.25
N ASP A 288 34.60 0.38 -14.57
CA ASP A 288 35.69 0.91 -13.77
C ASP A 288 35.21 1.41 -12.41
N GLN A 289 34.04 2.08 -12.36
CA GLN A 289 33.42 2.51 -11.10
C GLN A 289 33.07 1.30 -10.23
N ILE A 290 32.40 0.31 -10.81
CA ILE A 290 32.04 -0.96 -10.17
C ILE A 290 33.30 -1.68 -9.65
N ARG A 291 34.37 -1.77 -10.46
CA ARG A 291 35.64 -2.41 -10.07
C ARG A 291 36.30 -1.67 -8.91
N ASN A 292 36.25 -0.35 -8.90
CA ASN A 292 36.80 0.47 -7.83
C ASN A 292 36.05 0.27 -6.51
N ILE A 293 34.70 0.25 -6.54
CA ILE A 293 33.89 -0.04 -5.35
C ILE A 293 34.20 -1.44 -4.81
N ARG A 294 34.30 -2.45 -5.69
CA ARG A 294 34.62 -3.84 -5.28
C ARG A 294 35.97 -3.99 -4.56
N ARG A 295 36.94 -3.11 -4.86
CA ARG A 295 38.26 -3.11 -4.21
C ARG A 295 38.24 -2.45 -2.84
N ASN A 296 37.24 -1.61 -2.54
CA ASN A 296 37.09 -0.92 -1.27
C ASN A 296 36.88 -1.92 -0.11
N LYS A 297 37.59 -1.72 1.01
CA LYS A 297 37.45 -2.58 2.20
C LYS A 297 36.07 -2.44 2.85
N ALA A 298 35.55 -1.23 2.96
CA ALA A 298 34.24 -0.95 3.54
C ALA A 298 33.11 -1.58 2.71
N PHE A 299 33.23 -1.61 1.37
CA PHE A 299 32.30 -2.37 0.53
C PHE A 299 32.26 -3.86 0.90
N LYS A 300 33.43 -4.49 1.04
CA LYS A 300 33.51 -5.94 1.34
C LYS A 300 32.90 -6.25 2.71
N GLU A 301 33.11 -5.37 3.68
CA GLU A 301 32.50 -5.45 5.01
C GLU A 301 30.99 -5.29 4.94
N GLN A 302 30.50 -4.19 4.35
CA GLN A 302 29.06 -3.96 4.16
C GLN A 302 28.38 -5.13 3.45
N ARG A 303 28.94 -5.59 2.32
CA ARG A 303 28.38 -6.73 1.57
C ARG A 303 28.29 -8.00 2.43
N ARG A 304 29.29 -8.29 3.26
CA ARG A 304 29.27 -9.44 4.17
C ARG A 304 28.21 -9.25 5.23
N ASP A 305 28.11 -8.05 5.81
CA ASP A 305 27.15 -7.76 6.88
C ASP A 305 25.72 -7.83 6.37
N TYR A 306 25.42 -7.28 5.19
CA TYR A 306 24.13 -7.42 4.51
C TYR A 306 23.77 -8.88 4.26
N ARG A 307 24.70 -9.69 3.75
CA ARG A 307 24.46 -11.13 3.51
C ARG A 307 24.20 -11.92 4.79
N ASN A 308 24.95 -11.62 5.84
CA ASN A 308 24.75 -12.28 7.14
C ASN A 308 23.40 -11.90 7.76
N VAL A 309 23.01 -10.62 7.62
CA VAL A 309 21.71 -10.14 8.07
C VAL A 309 20.59 -10.80 7.30
N ALA A 310 20.64 -10.80 5.96
CA ALA A 310 19.62 -11.43 5.13
C ALA A 310 19.44 -12.93 5.45
N ALA A 311 20.55 -13.68 5.57
CA ALA A 311 20.48 -15.10 5.92
C ALA A 311 19.95 -15.33 7.35
N SER A 312 20.27 -14.44 8.30
CA SER A 312 19.74 -14.52 9.68
C SER A 312 18.25 -14.18 9.74
N GLU A 313 17.81 -13.27 8.88
CA GLU A 313 16.42 -12.83 8.79
C GLU A 313 15.54 -13.93 8.21
N GLU A 314 15.97 -14.52 7.08
CA GLU A 314 15.31 -15.66 6.44
C GLU A 314 15.14 -16.83 7.43
N ALA A 315 16.22 -17.21 8.12
CA ALA A 315 16.16 -18.27 9.13
C ALA A 315 15.20 -17.95 10.29
N LYS A 316 15.09 -16.67 10.68
CA LYS A 316 14.15 -16.24 11.72
C LYS A 316 12.70 -16.26 11.24
N GLN A 317 12.44 -15.88 10.00
CA GLN A 317 11.10 -15.97 9.41
C GLN A 317 10.62 -17.43 9.36
N GLU A 318 11.47 -18.35 8.92
CA GLU A 318 11.15 -19.79 8.92
C GLU A 318 10.85 -20.31 10.34
N GLU A 319 11.68 -19.93 11.31
CA GLU A 319 11.50 -20.28 12.73
C GLU A 319 10.16 -19.77 13.27
N TYR A 320 9.84 -18.49 13.00
CA TYR A 320 8.60 -17.87 13.47
C TYR A 320 7.36 -18.47 12.80
N ILE A 321 7.39 -18.76 11.50
CA ILE A 321 6.29 -19.46 10.80
C ILE A 321 6.03 -20.80 11.48
N TYR A 322 7.08 -21.61 11.64
CA TYR A 322 6.97 -22.96 12.20
C TYR A 322 6.42 -22.96 13.63
N TYR A 323 6.97 -22.12 14.51
CA TYR A 323 6.51 -22.06 15.90
C TYR A 323 5.11 -21.48 16.01
N MET A 324 4.78 -20.42 15.25
CA MET A 324 3.45 -19.82 15.33
C MET A 324 2.39 -20.78 14.82
N GLU A 325 2.65 -21.48 13.70
CA GLU A 325 1.75 -22.52 13.20
C GLU A 325 1.51 -23.60 14.26
N THR A 326 2.58 -24.12 14.86
CA THR A 326 2.53 -25.17 15.88
C THR A 326 1.71 -24.72 17.10
N ASP A 327 1.98 -23.51 17.60
CA ASP A 327 1.30 -22.97 18.77
C ASP A 327 -0.17 -22.66 18.49
N VAL A 328 -0.50 -22.16 17.30
CA VAL A 328 -1.89 -21.88 16.90
C VAL A 328 -2.69 -23.19 16.77
N VAL A 329 -2.16 -24.19 16.08
CA VAL A 329 -2.82 -25.49 15.88
C VAL A 329 -3.06 -26.20 17.22
N THR A 330 -2.13 -26.08 18.17
CA THR A 330 -2.23 -26.71 19.49
C THR A 330 -2.86 -25.81 20.56
N SER A 331 -3.09 -24.53 20.26
CA SER A 331 -3.55 -23.50 21.21
C SER A 331 -2.67 -23.48 22.48
N ASN A 332 -1.37 -23.35 22.25
CA ASN A 332 -0.33 -23.48 23.26
C ASN A 332 -0.08 -22.16 24.02
N PHE A 333 -0.87 -21.91 25.06
CA PHE A 333 -0.75 -20.73 25.91
C PHE A 333 0.58 -20.64 26.69
N GLU A 334 1.32 -21.75 26.86
CA GLU A 334 2.60 -21.74 27.58
C GLU A 334 3.67 -20.90 26.87
N ASN A 335 3.57 -20.76 25.54
CA ASN A 335 4.52 -20.01 24.72
C ASN A 335 4.19 -18.52 24.58
N VAL A 336 3.07 -18.03 25.12
CA VAL A 336 2.68 -16.60 25.07
C VAL A 336 3.79 -15.71 25.64
N GLY A 337 4.40 -16.10 26.75
CA GLY A 337 5.53 -15.36 27.35
C GLY A 337 6.78 -15.36 26.47
N TRP A 338 7.01 -16.44 25.70
CA TRP A 338 8.12 -16.50 24.76
C TRP A 338 7.90 -15.55 23.57
N TRP A 339 6.69 -15.49 23.02
CA TRP A 339 6.35 -14.54 21.96
C TRP A 339 6.48 -13.08 22.41
N ALA A 340 6.01 -12.76 23.62
CA ALA A 340 6.20 -11.43 24.20
C ALA A 340 7.70 -11.06 24.33
N ALA A 341 8.54 -12.00 24.74
CA ALA A 341 9.99 -11.81 24.78
C ALA A 341 10.61 -11.60 23.40
N GLN A 342 10.12 -12.29 22.36
CA GLN A 342 10.59 -12.06 20.97
C GLN A 342 10.31 -10.63 20.51
N VAL A 343 9.10 -10.12 20.75
CA VAL A 343 8.74 -8.74 20.41
C VAL A 343 9.62 -7.73 21.15
N GLU A 344 9.81 -7.94 22.46
CA GLU A 344 10.64 -7.05 23.28
C GLU A 344 12.12 -7.05 22.84
N ASP A 345 12.67 -8.22 22.51
CA ASP A 345 14.05 -8.35 22.03
C ASP A 345 14.25 -7.68 20.67
N LEU A 346 13.28 -7.77 19.77
CA LEU A 346 13.33 -7.07 18.48
C LEU A 346 13.27 -5.55 18.66
N LYS A 347 12.38 -5.03 19.51
CA LYS A 347 12.34 -3.60 19.85
C LYS A 347 13.66 -3.10 20.41
N LYS A 348 14.23 -3.82 21.37
CA LYS A 348 15.57 -3.51 21.92
C LYS A 348 16.66 -3.53 20.85
N ASN A 349 16.59 -4.45 19.89
CA ASN A 349 17.56 -4.53 18.81
C ASN A 349 17.45 -3.35 17.84
N GLU A 350 16.23 -2.91 17.55
CA GLU A 350 15.96 -1.72 16.73
C GLU A 350 16.50 -0.44 17.38
N GLU A 351 16.33 -0.28 18.70
CA GLU A 351 16.88 0.85 19.45
C GLU A 351 18.42 0.81 19.59
N LYS A 352 18.98 -0.40 19.74
CA LYS A 352 20.41 -0.60 20.07
C LYS A 352 21.33 -0.59 18.85
N PHE A 353 20.90 -1.17 17.74
CA PHE A 353 21.73 -1.32 16.55
C PHE A 353 21.54 -0.17 15.56
N SER A 354 22.35 -0.15 14.51
CA SER A 354 22.21 0.77 13.39
C SER A 354 22.45 0.05 12.07
N GLY A 355 21.97 0.63 10.98
CA GLY A 355 22.15 0.09 9.64
C GLY A 355 21.44 -1.27 9.46
N PRO A 356 22.04 -2.25 8.77
CA PRO A 356 21.33 -3.48 8.38
C PRO A 356 20.69 -4.27 9.53
N LYS A 357 21.32 -4.30 10.72
CA LYS A 357 20.79 -5.03 11.87
C LYS A 357 19.56 -4.39 12.50
N GLN A 358 19.53 -3.06 12.55
CA GLN A 358 18.37 -2.30 13.01
C GLN A 358 17.19 -2.54 12.07
N LYS A 359 17.44 -2.41 10.75
CA LYS A 359 16.43 -2.61 9.72
C LYS A 359 15.85 -4.03 9.72
N MET A 360 16.69 -5.04 9.94
CA MET A 360 16.23 -6.42 10.13
C MET A 360 15.31 -6.58 11.34
N ALA A 361 15.64 -5.93 12.47
CA ALA A 361 14.77 -5.99 13.64
C ALA A 361 13.40 -5.35 13.36
N SER A 362 13.38 -4.21 12.66
CA SER A 362 12.15 -3.54 12.23
C SER A 362 11.30 -4.42 11.29
N ARG A 363 11.93 -4.99 10.25
CA ARG A 363 11.27 -5.91 9.31
C ARG A 363 10.73 -7.17 10.00
N LEU A 364 11.48 -7.77 10.93
CA LEU A 364 11.02 -8.95 11.69
C LEU A 364 9.84 -8.63 12.62
N GLN A 365 9.76 -7.41 13.18
CA GLN A 365 8.59 -6.97 13.94
C GLN A 365 7.36 -6.90 13.04
N GLY A 366 7.47 -6.19 11.91
CA GLY A 366 6.37 -6.12 10.96
C GLY A 366 5.97 -7.49 10.39
N PHE A 367 6.94 -8.38 10.21
CA PHE A 367 6.67 -9.75 9.77
C PHE A 367 5.83 -10.52 10.79
N LEU A 368 6.18 -10.46 12.07
CA LEU A 368 5.43 -11.11 13.15
C LEU A 368 4.04 -10.50 13.34
N ASP A 369 3.94 -9.18 13.21
CA ASP A 369 2.66 -8.46 13.18
C ASP A 369 1.75 -9.03 12.09
N ASN A 370 2.19 -9.01 10.83
CA ASN A 370 1.44 -9.55 9.69
C ASN A 370 1.12 -11.04 9.85
N LEU A 371 2.08 -11.86 10.32
CA LEU A 371 1.87 -13.28 10.52
C LEU A 371 0.77 -13.54 11.57
N SER A 372 0.78 -12.81 12.68
CA SER A 372 -0.23 -12.93 13.73
C SER A 372 -1.61 -12.50 13.24
N LYS A 373 -1.69 -11.42 12.44
CA LYS A 373 -2.95 -10.95 11.85
C LYS A 373 -3.56 -11.99 10.91
N ASN A 374 -2.74 -12.62 10.07
CA ASN A 374 -3.20 -13.68 9.17
C ASN A 374 -3.82 -14.87 9.94
N TYR A 375 -3.20 -15.30 11.04
CA TYR A 375 -3.78 -16.33 11.90
C TYR A 375 -5.05 -15.86 12.60
N TYR A 376 -5.07 -14.63 13.12
CA TYR A 376 -6.27 -14.05 13.73
C TYR A 376 -7.46 -14.07 12.76
N ASP A 377 -7.28 -13.52 11.57
CA ASP A 377 -8.34 -13.42 10.55
C ASP A 377 -8.81 -14.81 10.08
N GLY A 378 -7.88 -15.75 9.93
CA GLY A 378 -8.20 -17.12 9.53
C GLY A 378 -8.97 -17.93 10.58
N TYR A 379 -8.85 -17.58 11.87
CA TYR A 379 -9.42 -18.35 12.98
C TYR A 379 -10.67 -17.70 13.60
N VAL A 380 -10.70 -16.38 13.77
CA VAL A 380 -11.74 -15.70 14.57
C VAL A 380 -13.14 -15.94 14.00
N ASN A 381 -13.27 -15.89 12.67
CA ASN A 381 -14.53 -16.07 11.95
C ASN A 381 -14.74 -17.51 11.43
N SER A 382 -13.86 -18.45 11.75
CA SER A 382 -13.95 -19.84 11.29
C SER A 382 -14.70 -20.74 12.29
N GLN A 383 -14.79 -22.03 11.96
CA GLN A 383 -15.33 -23.07 12.85
C GLN A 383 -14.31 -23.57 13.91
N ALA A 384 -13.21 -22.84 14.10
CA ALA A 384 -12.22 -23.15 15.14
C ALA A 384 -12.84 -23.13 16.56
N THR A 385 -12.19 -23.84 17.48
CA THR A 385 -12.65 -23.92 18.88
C THR A 385 -12.57 -22.55 19.57
N PRO A 386 -13.42 -22.25 20.57
CA PRO A 386 -13.31 -21.02 21.35
C PRO A 386 -11.91 -20.81 21.92
N ARG A 387 -11.27 -21.89 22.41
CA ARG A 387 -9.88 -21.87 22.91
C ARG A 387 -8.88 -21.37 21.86
N SER A 388 -8.97 -21.86 20.63
CA SER A 388 -8.08 -21.44 19.54
C SER A 388 -8.33 -19.99 19.14
N LYS A 389 -9.59 -19.55 19.13
CA LYS A 389 -9.96 -18.16 18.85
C LYS A 389 -9.41 -17.20 19.91
N VAL A 390 -9.50 -17.57 21.18
CA VAL A 390 -8.86 -16.81 22.27
C VAL A 390 -7.35 -16.78 22.07
N PHE A 391 -6.72 -17.92 21.78
CA PHE A 391 -5.27 -18.00 21.61
C PHE A 391 -4.75 -17.05 20.50
N VAL A 392 -5.33 -17.07 19.30
CA VAL A 392 -4.91 -16.16 18.21
C VAL A 392 -5.17 -14.69 18.55
N SER A 393 -6.21 -14.41 19.34
CA SER A 393 -6.51 -13.05 19.78
C SER A 393 -5.48 -12.57 20.81
N VAL A 394 -5.09 -13.44 21.76
CA VAL A 394 -4.01 -13.15 22.72
C VAL A 394 -2.71 -12.89 21.98
N LEU A 395 -2.34 -13.73 21.01
CA LEU A 395 -1.17 -13.47 20.16
C LEU A 395 -1.27 -12.10 19.49
N ARG A 396 -2.42 -11.78 18.88
CA ARG A 396 -2.63 -10.47 18.23
C ARG A 396 -2.33 -9.31 19.18
N THR A 397 -2.83 -9.34 20.42
CA THR A 397 -2.56 -8.29 21.42
C THR A 397 -1.08 -8.17 21.84
N ILE A 398 -0.26 -9.19 21.61
CA ILE A 398 1.19 -9.14 21.87
C ILE A 398 1.92 -8.36 20.78
N PHE A 399 1.55 -8.62 19.51
CA PHE A 399 2.21 -8.02 18.35
C PHE A 399 1.66 -6.63 18.04
N ASP A 400 0.38 -6.41 18.29
CA ASP A 400 -0.31 -5.13 18.15
C ASP A 400 -1.21 -4.88 19.36
N LYS A 401 -0.74 -4.00 20.24
CA LYS A 401 -1.45 -3.63 21.47
C LYS A 401 -2.60 -2.68 21.22
N GLU A 402 -2.69 -2.09 20.03
CA GLU A 402 -3.73 -1.11 19.71
C GLU A 402 -4.88 -1.73 18.90
N ASP A 403 -4.83 -3.03 18.58
CA ASP A 403 -5.87 -3.76 17.86
C ASP A 403 -7.11 -4.00 18.73
N PRO A 404 -8.20 -3.21 18.62
CA PRO A 404 -9.35 -3.37 19.50
C PRO A 404 -10.13 -4.65 19.22
N GLU A 405 -10.12 -5.17 18.00
CA GLU A 405 -10.89 -6.36 17.62
C GLU A 405 -10.36 -7.60 18.35
N ALA A 406 -9.05 -7.68 18.56
CA ALA A 406 -8.43 -8.74 19.33
C ALA A 406 -8.92 -8.76 20.78
N TYR A 407 -8.91 -7.61 21.47
CA TYR A 407 -9.39 -7.47 22.84
C TYR A 407 -10.89 -7.77 22.94
N LEU A 408 -11.70 -7.17 22.08
CA LEU A 408 -13.16 -7.37 22.07
C LEU A 408 -13.52 -8.83 21.86
N ASN A 409 -12.79 -9.56 21.02
CA ASN A 409 -13.01 -10.98 20.82
C ASN A 409 -12.65 -11.82 22.06
N ILE A 410 -11.58 -11.49 22.77
CA ILE A 410 -11.23 -12.15 24.05
C ILE A 410 -12.31 -11.91 25.10
N ILE A 411 -12.73 -10.65 25.27
CA ILE A 411 -13.78 -10.25 26.22
C ILE A 411 -15.08 -10.99 25.91
N LYS A 412 -15.45 -11.09 24.62
CA LYS A 412 -16.64 -11.81 24.17
C LYS A 412 -16.61 -13.28 24.57
N ILE A 413 -15.52 -13.99 24.23
CA ILE A 413 -15.43 -15.44 24.47
C ILE A 413 -15.32 -15.74 25.96
N ALA A 414 -14.44 -15.04 26.68
CA ALA A 414 -14.25 -15.22 28.12
C ALA A 414 -15.54 -14.90 28.91
N GLY A 415 -16.20 -13.78 28.59
CA GLY A 415 -17.45 -13.41 29.21
C GLY A 415 -18.57 -14.43 28.96
N HIS A 416 -18.68 -14.94 27.73
CA HIS A 416 -19.68 -15.95 27.39
C HIS A 416 -19.45 -17.27 28.16
N ASP A 417 -18.19 -17.63 28.40
CA ASP A 417 -17.82 -18.84 29.15
C ASP A 417 -17.87 -18.63 30.68
N GLY A 418 -18.24 -17.43 31.15
CA GLY A 418 -18.32 -17.07 32.56
C GLY A 418 -16.98 -16.75 33.22
N ASP A 419 -15.89 -16.68 32.44
CA ASP A 419 -14.57 -16.25 32.90
C ASP A 419 -14.50 -14.71 32.93
N HIS A 420 -15.24 -14.14 33.87
CA HIS A 420 -15.33 -12.70 34.05
C HIS A 420 -14.00 -12.06 34.45
N GLU A 421 -13.11 -12.81 35.12
CA GLU A 421 -11.79 -12.31 35.52
C GLU A 421 -10.94 -12.01 34.27
N THR A 422 -10.85 -12.97 33.34
CA THR A 422 -10.14 -12.76 32.08
C THR A 422 -10.80 -11.67 31.23
N ALA A 423 -12.13 -11.64 31.15
CA ALA A 423 -12.84 -10.62 30.40
C ALA A 423 -12.58 -9.20 30.94
N LEU A 424 -12.57 -9.02 32.27
CA LEU A 424 -12.28 -7.73 32.90
C LEU A 424 -10.81 -7.33 32.76
N LEU A 425 -9.87 -8.28 32.78
CA LEU A 425 -8.46 -8.02 32.53
C LEU A 425 -8.23 -7.43 31.13
N TYR A 426 -8.76 -8.09 30.09
CA TYR A 426 -8.59 -7.61 28.71
C TYR A 426 -9.43 -6.37 28.41
N LEU A 427 -10.54 -6.14 29.11
CA LEU A 427 -11.24 -4.87 29.09
C LEU A 427 -10.35 -3.73 29.61
N GLU A 428 -9.70 -3.93 30.75
CA GLU A 428 -8.80 -2.93 31.31
C GLU A 428 -7.61 -2.67 30.36
N ASP A 429 -7.02 -3.72 29.80
CA ASP A 429 -5.90 -3.58 28.88
C ASP A 429 -6.30 -2.87 27.58
N LEU A 430 -7.52 -3.10 27.06
CA LEU A 430 -8.08 -2.33 25.95
C LEU A 430 -8.28 -0.86 26.32
N LEU A 431 -8.86 -0.56 27.48
CA LEU A 431 -9.09 0.84 27.89
C LEU A 431 -7.77 1.61 28.09
N LYS A 432 -6.69 0.93 28.50
CA LYS A 432 -5.34 1.52 28.62
C LYS A 432 -4.75 1.97 27.29
N THR A 433 -5.24 1.47 26.15
CA THR A 433 -4.80 1.94 24.82
C THR A 433 -5.42 3.28 24.44
N GLY A 434 -6.43 3.74 25.20
CA GLY A 434 -7.22 4.92 24.87
C GLY A 434 -8.50 4.62 24.08
N PHE A 435 -8.85 3.34 23.91
CA PHE A 435 -10.11 2.94 23.28
C PHE A 435 -11.33 3.53 24.02
N ASP A 436 -12.16 4.29 23.31
CA ASP A 436 -13.27 5.07 23.87
C ASP A 436 -14.65 4.76 23.26
N ASP A 437 -14.74 3.77 22.37
CA ASP A 437 -15.99 3.37 21.73
C ASP A 437 -16.90 2.61 22.73
N MET A 438 -17.74 3.39 23.41
CA MET A 438 -18.75 2.90 24.34
C MET A 438 -19.77 1.98 23.67
N GLU A 439 -20.12 2.21 22.41
CA GLU A 439 -21.09 1.39 21.69
C GLU A 439 -20.53 -0.02 21.51
N ALA A 440 -19.30 -0.13 21.00
CA ALA A 440 -18.62 -1.40 20.83
C ALA A 440 -18.55 -2.22 22.13
N LEU A 441 -18.24 -1.59 23.28
CA LEU A 441 -18.19 -2.25 24.60
C LEU A 441 -19.56 -2.82 25.01
N TYR A 442 -20.63 -2.04 24.82
CA TYR A 442 -21.98 -2.45 25.24
C TYR A 442 -22.77 -3.24 24.19
N GLU A 443 -22.24 -3.46 22.99
CA GLU A 443 -22.84 -4.28 21.93
C GLU A 443 -22.28 -5.71 21.83
N ILE A 444 -21.16 -6.03 22.50
CA ILE A 444 -20.62 -7.41 22.58
C ILE A 444 -21.70 -8.47 22.93
N GLU A 445 -22.05 -9.31 21.96
CA GLU A 445 -23.11 -10.30 22.15
C GLU A 445 -22.74 -11.38 23.16
N GLY A 446 -23.73 -11.88 23.92
CA GLY A 446 -23.56 -13.07 24.76
C GLY A 446 -22.98 -12.85 26.16
N ILE A 447 -22.73 -11.60 26.56
CA ILE A 447 -22.11 -11.25 27.87
C ILE A 447 -22.97 -10.29 28.72
N LEU A 448 -24.31 -10.45 28.65
CA LEU A 448 -25.25 -9.51 29.29
C LEU A 448 -25.08 -9.43 30.81
N ASP A 449 -24.82 -10.55 31.45
CA ASP A 449 -24.57 -10.64 32.88
C ASP A 449 -23.28 -9.89 33.29
N LEU A 450 -22.19 -10.04 32.52
CA LEU A 450 -20.98 -9.27 32.72
C LEU A 450 -21.23 -7.76 32.53
N LYS A 451 -21.94 -7.35 31.47
CA LYS A 451 -22.26 -5.94 31.19
C LYS A 451 -23.10 -5.28 32.26
N LEU A 452 -23.94 -6.04 32.97
CA LEU A 452 -24.76 -5.55 34.08
C LEU A 452 -24.03 -5.59 35.42
N SER A 453 -22.84 -6.18 35.49
CA SER A 453 -22.06 -6.26 36.71
C SER A 453 -21.48 -4.89 37.10
N GLU A 454 -21.34 -4.67 38.40
CA GLU A 454 -20.70 -3.48 38.95
C GLU A 454 -19.24 -3.37 38.48
N ALA A 455 -18.49 -4.47 38.53
CA ALA A 455 -17.07 -4.50 38.13
C ALA A 455 -16.83 -4.04 36.68
N TYR A 456 -17.68 -4.46 35.73
CA TYR A 456 -17.55 -4.04 34.33
C TYR A 456 -17.78 -2.55 34.14
N ASN A 457 -18.84 -2.02 34.77
CA ASN A 457 -19.19 -0.59 34.66
C ASN A 457 -18.22 0.30 35.44
N ASP A 458 -17.69 -0.17 36.57
CA ASP A 458 -16.66 0.55 37.31
C ASP A 458 -15.39 0.69 36.50
N LYS A 459 -14.97 -0.38 35.82
CA LYS A 459 -13.78 -0.36 34.96
C LYS A 459 -13.93 0.62 33.80
N ILE A 460 -15.08 0.60 33.10
CA ILE A 460 -15.36 1.55 32.01
C ILE A 460 -15.35 2.99 32.53
N ARG A 461 -16.03 3.25 33.66
CA ARG A 461 -16.08 4.60 34.26
C ARG A 461 -14.71 5.10 34.71
N GLU A 462 -13.86 4.21 35.25
CA GLU A 462 -12.49 4.54 35.67
C GLU A 462 -11.70 5.20 34.54
N TYR A 463 -11.87 4.72 33.30
CA TYR A 463 -11.12 5.19 32.13
C TYR A 463 -11.87 6.21 31.28
N LEU A 464 -13.20 6.08 31.12
CA LEU A 464 -14.02 6.90 30.21
C LEU A 464 -14.89 7.94 30.95
N GLY A 465 -14.90 7.93 32.29
CA GLY A 465 -15.65 8.88 33.12
C GLY A 465 -17.14 8.58 33.30
N GLU A 466 -17.72 7.73 32.45
CA GLU A 466 -19.12 7.30 32.54
C GLU A 466 -19.31 5.82 32.18
N ALA A 467 -20.46 5.24 32.53
CA ALA A 467 -20.81 3.85 32.23
C ALA A 467 -22.33 3.72 32.06
N LYS A 468 -22.77 2.79 31.20
CA LYS A 468 -24.19 2.65 30.81
C LYS A 468 -25.07 2.11 31.94
N TYR A 469 -24.56 1.19 32.75
CA TYR A 469 -25.32 0.52 33.81
C TYR A 469 -24.67 0.76 35.17
N TYR A 470 -24.56 2.03 35.58
CA TYR A 470 -24.12 2.40 36.92
C TYR A 470 -25.24 3.08 37.71
N LYS A 471 -25.45 2.67 38.96
CA LYS A 471 -26.30 3.42 39.89
C LYS A 471 -25.45 4.49 40.54
N ALA A 472 -25.73 5.76 40.26
CA ALA A 472 -25.14 6.86 41.01
C ALA A 472 -25.39 6.63 42.51
N GLU A 473 -24.33 6.46 43.30
CA GLU A 473 -24.42 6.58 44.76
C GLU A 473 -24.93 7.99 45.05
N GLY A 474 -26.10 8.07 45.69
CA GLY A 474 -26.77 9.32 46.04
C GLY A 474 -26.23 9.98 47.29
#